data_AF-A0A9P4YI74-F1
#
_entry.id   AF-A0A9P4YI74-F1
#
_cell.length_a   1.000
_cell.length_b   1.000
_cell.length_c   1.000
_cell.angle_alpha   90.00
_cell.angle_beta   90.00
_cell.angle_gamma   90.00
#
_symmetry.space_group_name_H-M   'P 1'
#
loop_
_entity.id
_entity.type
_entity.pdbx_description
1 polymer ?
#
loop_
_entity_poly.entity_id
_entity_poly.type
_entity_poly.pdbx_seq_one_letter_code
_entity_poly.pdbx_strand_id
1 'polypeptide(L)'
;MGVPGSTNSDLFHDWAKLPISHEQWALESAKHMRLHFSNCMPMPGAEQLVYNLSRAHSAASGYRMKLALATGAKRQSYEVKTSRPETKRLIDFFPPEQRILGDDLRIPKGRGKPAPDIYLVALQALNSAVSFGEKVILPSECLVFKDSLVGVEAARRAGMRVVWVPHPDLLAEYQDQQKDALATRTGVFQAGDEWQPGEMADDWSETIRILEHFDYERYAIDLSV
;
A
#
# COMPACT_ATOMS: atom_id res chain seq x y z
N MET A 1 2.96 -12.22 -0.11
CA MET A 1 3.41 -10.91 -0.66
C MET A 1 3.29 -9.83 0.42
N GLY A 2 4.25 -8.90 0.52
CA GLY A 2 4.14 -7.71 1.38
C GLY A 2 5.15 -7.60 2.52
N VAL A 3 5.81 -8.69 2.91
CA VAL A 3 6.93 -8.69 3.86
C VAL A 3 8.25 -8.72 3.08
N PRO A 4 9.15 -7.73 3.26
CA PRO A 4 10.45 -7.72 2.60
C PRO A 4 11.24 -9.01 2.87
N GLY A 5 11.80 -9.62 1.82
CA GLY A 5 12.66 -10.81 1.96
C GLY A 5 11.94 -12.12 2.32
N SER A 6 10.63 -12.10 2.58
CA SER A 6 9.88 -13.28 3.04
C SER A 6 10.00 -14.49 2.12
N THR A 7 9.99 -14.31 0.80
CA THR A 7 10.08 -15.42 -0.16
C THR A 7 11.46 -16.04 -0.25
N ASN A 8 12.52 -15.42 0.28
CA ASN A 8 13.87 -16.00 0.32
C ASN A 8 14.28 -16.38 1.75
N SER A 9 13.36 -16.30 2.71
CA SER A 9 13.63 -16.61 4.12
C SER A 9 13.61 -18.12 4.39
N ASP A 10 14.30 -18.52 5.45
CA ASP A 10 14.31 -19.90 5.97
C ASP A 10 12.87 -20.39 6.21
N LEU A 11 12.04 -19.54 6.79
CA LEU A 11 10.62 -19.83 7.02
C LEU A 11 9.88 -20.28 5.77
N PHE A 12 10.07 -19.61 4.63
CA PHE A 12 9.41 -19.98 3.39
C PHE A 12 10.00 -21.27 2.81
N HIS A 13 11.32 -21.41 2.82
CA HIS A 13 12.01 -22.60 2.31
C HIS A 13 11.62 -23.86 3.08
N ASP A 14 11.58 -23.77 4.41
CA ASP A 14 11.21 -24.86 5.30
C ASP A 14 9.74 -25.25 5.15
N TRP A 15 8.86 -24.24 5.10
CA TRP A 15 7.42 -24.47 4.89
C TRP A 15 7.13 -25.12 3.53
N ALA A 16 7.73 -24.61 2.45
CA ALA A 16 7.52 -25.11 1.09
C ALA A 16 8.32 -26.40 0.78
N LYS A 17 9.22 -26.82 1.68
CA LYS A 17 10.11 -27.98 1.52
C LYS A 17 10.85 -27.96 0.18
N LEU A 18 11.43 -26.81 -0.17
CA LEU A 18 12.06 -26.64 -1.49
C LEU A 18 13.30 -27.54 -1.63
N PRO A 19 13.40 -28.33 -2.73
CA PRO A 19 14.55 -29.22 -2.95
C PRO A 19 15.78 -28.48 -3.52
N ILE A 20 15.81 -27.15 -3.44
CA ILE A 20 16.83 -26.28 -4.06
C ILE A 20 17.40 -25.30 -3.03
N SER A 21 18.62 -24.82 -3.27
CA SER A 21 19.27 -23.85 -2.38
C SER A 21 18.61 -22.47 -2.42
N HIS A 22 18.85 -21.66 -1.39
CA HIS A 22 18.41 -20.25 -1.36
C HIS A 22 18.98 -19.44 -2.52
N GLU A 23 20.23 -19.70 -2.91
CA GLU A 23 20.86 -19.03 -4.03
C GLU A 23 20.19 -19.38 -5.36
N GLN A 24 19.93 -20.67 -5.58
CA GLN A 24 19.24 -21.14 -6.79
C GLN A 24 17.82 -20.57 -6.85
N TRP A 25 17.07 -20.63 -5.75
CA TRP A 25 15.73 -20.05 -5.68
C TRP A 25 15.75 -18.55 -5.94
N ALA A 26 16.68 -17.79 -5.34
CA ALA A 26 16.80 -16.35 -5.55
C ALA A 26 17.06 -16.02 -7.03
N LEU A 27 17.92 -16.80 -7.69
CA LEU A 27 18.23 -16.64 -9.11
C LEU A 27 17.02 -16.94 -10.00
N GLU A 28 16.36 -18.08 -9.78
CA GLU A 28 15.20 -18.52 -10.56
C GLU A 28 14.00 -17.58 -10.35
N SER A 29 13.70 -17.22 -9.10
CA SER A 29 12.67 -16.25 -8.74
C SER A 29 12.92 -14.89 -9.40
N ALA A 30 14.16 -14.37 -9.36
CA ALA A 30 14.51 -13.12 -10.03
C ALA A 30 14.30 -13.19 -11.55
N LYS A 31 14.62 -14.32 -12.18
CA LYS A 31 14.38 -14.57 -13.61
C LYS A 31 12.87 -14.58 -13.91
N HIS A 32 12.08 -15.31 -13.14
CA HIS A 32 10.62 -15.36 -13.30
C HIS A 32 9.96 -14.01 -13.06
N MET A 33 10.36 -13.28 -12.02
CA MET A 33 9.86 -11.93 -11.77
C MET A 33 10.11 -11.01 -12.97
N ARG A 34 11.31 -11.01 -13.55
CA ARG A 34 11.62 -10.20 -14.74
C ARG A 34 10.75 -10.59 -15.94
N LEU A 35 10.53 -11.89 -16.14
CA LEU A 35 9.73 -12.40 -17.25
C LEU A 35 8.23 -12.04 -17.11
N HIS A 36 7.70 -12.08 -15.89
CA HIS A 36 6.26 -11.91 -15.66
C HIS A 36 5.87 -10.47 -15.30
N PHE A 37 6.74 -9.69 -14.65
CA PHE A 37 6.40 -8.31 -14.26
C PHE A 37 6.22 -7.37 -15.45
N SER A 38 6.83 -7.66 -16.60
CA SER A 38 6.56 -6.93 -17.85
C SER A 38 5.12 -7.10 -18.34
N ASN A 39 4.38 -8.08 -17.83
CA ASN A 39 2.97 -8.32 -18.14
C ASN A 39 2.01 -7.73 -17.09
N CYS A 40 2.50 -7.01 -16.08
CA CYS A 40 1.66 -6.41 -15.06
C CYS A 40 0.68 -5.37 -15.66
N MET A 41 -0.59 -5.54 -15.34
CA MET A 41 -1.68 -4.64 -15.72
C MET A 41 -2.30 -3.99 -14.49
N PRO A 42 -2.91 -2.79 -14.61
CA PRO A 42 -3.78 -2.24 -13.59
C PRO A 42 -4.88 -3.22 -13.21
N MET A 43 -5.26 -3.26 -11.92
CA MET A 43 -6.46 -3.98 -11.50
C MET A 43 -7.71 -3.31 -12.08
N PRO A 44 -8.79 -4.06 -12.34
CA PRO A 44 -10.08 -3.47 -12.70
C PRO A 44 -10.49 -2.36 -11.71
N GLY A 45 -10.95 -1.23 -12.25
CA GLY A 45 -11.31 -0.03 -11.49
C GLY A 45 -10.14 0.85 -11.04
N ALA A 46 -8.87 0.41 -11.09
CA ALA A 46 -7.74 1.19 -10.57
C ALA A 46 -7.52 2.51 -11.34
N GLU A 47 -7.59 2.46 -12.67
CA GLU A 47 -7.42 3.65 -13.52
C GLU A 47 -8.55 4.66 -13.28
N GLN A 48 -9.80 4.21 -13.24
CA GLN A 48 -10.94 5.07 -12.96
C GLN A 48 -10.90 5.67 -11.54
N LEU A 49 -10.53 4.86 -10.54
CA LEU A 49 -10.41 5.31 -9.17
C LEU A 49 -9.36 6.42 -9.03
N VAL A 50 -8.14 6.18 -9.54
CA VAL A 50 -7.05 7.17 -9.46
C VAL A 50 -7.38 8.40 -10.29
N TYR A 51 -8.00 8.25 -11.45
CA TYR A 51 -8.49 9.37 -12.26
C TYR A 51 -9.47 10.24 -11.47
N ASN A 52 -10.50 9.63 -10.87
CA ASN A 52 -11.51 10.33 -10.06
C ASN A 52 -10.85 11.04 -8.88
N LEU A 53 -10.03 10.34 -8.09
CA LEU A 53 -9.34 10.91 -6.93
C LEU A 53 -8.39 12.05 -7.34
N SER A 54 -7.76 11.98 -8.51
CA SER A 54 -6.85 13.04 -8.98
C SER A 54 -7.57 14.37 -9.20
N ARG A 55 -8.88 14.34 -9.47
CA ARG A 55 -9.73 15.52 -9.71
C ARG A 55 -10.62 15.87 -8.52
N ALA A 56 -10.69 14.99 -7.53
CA ALA A 56 -11.58 15.12 -6.40
C ALA A 56 -11.13 16.21 -5.42
N HIS A 57 -12.08 16.65 -4.60
CA HIS A 57 -11.86 17.58 -3.51
C HIS A 57 -12.34 16.99 -2.19
N SER A 58 -11.77 17.45 -1.08
CA SER A 58 -12.33 17.17 0.24
C SER A 58 -13.61 17.98 0.43
N ALA A 59 -14.74 17.34 0.70
CA ALA A 59 -15.99 18.05 0.96
C ALA A 59 -15.92 18.90 2.24
N ALA A 60 -15.01 18.59 3.16
CA ALA A 60 -14.83 19.33 4.41
C ALA A 60 -14.01 20.62 4.24
N SER A 61 -12.98 20.61 3.39
CA SER A 61 -12.08 21.77 3.22
C SER A 61 -12.17 22.46 1.85
N GLY A 62 -12.77 21.80 0.86
CA GLY A 62 -12.76 22.23 -0.54
C GLY A 62 -11.41 22.06 -1.24
N TYR A 63 -10.37 21.57 -0.55
CA TYR A 63 -9.04 21.40 -1.16
C TYR A 63 -9.00 20.17 -2.06
N ARG A 64 -8.25 20.30 -3.17
CA ARG A 64 -8.01 19.20 -4.09
C ARG A 64 -7.25 18.08 -3.39
N MET A 65 -7.68 16.84 -3.63
CA MET A 65 -6.97 15.67 -3.13
C MET A 65 -5.56 15.58 -3.75
N LYS A 66 -4.58 15.19 -2.93
CA LYS A 66 -3.21 14.93 -3.35
C LYS A 66 -2.97 13.42 -3.37
N LEU A 67 -2.17 12.94 -4.31
CA LEU A 67 -1.96 11.50 -4.54
C LEU A 67 -0.48 11.14 -4.37
N ALA A 68 -0.18 10.13 -3.55
CA ALA A 68 1.14 9.53 -3.46
C ALA A 68 1.10 8.03 -3.72
N LEU A 69 2.17 7.49 -4.27
CA LEU A 69 2.39 6.07 -4.42
C LEU A 69 3.36 5.59 -3.33
N ALA A 70 2.98 4.57 -2.57
CA ALA A 70 3.79 3.98 -1.51
C ALA A 70 3.96 2.46 -1.70
N THR A 71 5.05 2.05 -2.34
CA THR A 71 5.31 0.65 -2.72
C THR A 71 6.54 0.06 -2.04
N GLY A 72 6.45 -1.19 -1.57
CA GLY A 72 7.62 -1.92 -1.06
C GLY A 72 8.54 -2.46 -2.17
N ALA A 73 8.20 -2.24 -3.44
CA ALA A 73 9.03 -2.62 -4.58
C ALA A 73 10.29 -1.74 -4.64
N LYS A 74 11.45 -2.36 -4.87
CA LYS A 74 12.69 -1.65 -5.20
C LYS A 74 12.64 -1.11 -6.62
N ARG A 75 13.42 -0.09 -6.93
CA ARG A 75 13.46 0.60 -8.23
C ARG A 75 13.48 -0.34 -9.43
N GLN A 76 14.41 -1.30 -9.47
CA GLN A 76 14.52 -2.26 -10.57
C GLN A 76 13.21 -3.04 -10.82
N SER A 77 12.57 -3.52 -9.75
CA SER A 77 11.32 -4.27 -9.87
C SER A 77 10.13 -3.38 -10.22
N TYR A 78 10.15 -2.14 -9.70
CA TYR A 78 9.13 -1.13 -9.98
C TYR A 78 9.12 -0.78 -11.48
N GLU A 79 10.28 -0.46 -12.05
CA GLU A 79 10.42 -0.09 -13.46
C GLU A 79 9.87 -1.16 -14.41
N VAL A 80 10.15 -2.44 -14.12
CA VAL A 80 9.62 -3.55 -14.93
C VAL A 80 8.10 -3.67 -14.78
N LYS A 81 7.58 -3.59 -13.55
CA LYS A 81 6.14 -3.68 -13.27
C LYS A 81 5.34 -2.55 -13.93
N THR A 82 5.94 -1.37 -14.07
CA THR A 82 5.28 -0.19 -14.63
C THR A 82 5.65 0.08 -16.09
N SER A 83 6.28 -0.88 -16.77
CA SER A 83 6.77 -0.71 -18.15
C SER A 83 5.66 -0.70 -19.20
N ARG A 84 4.52 -1.35 -18.93
CA ARG A 84 3.39 -1.39 -19.86
C ARG A 84 2.71 -0.02 -20.00
N PRO A 85 2.26 0.37 -21.21
CA PRO A 85 1.56 1.64 -21.42
C PRO A 85 0.36 1.84 -20.50
N GLU A 86 -0.43 0.81 -20.25
CA GLU A 86 -1.60 0.85 -19.39
C GLU A 86 -1.23 1.14 -17.94
N THR A 87 -0.21 0.45 -17.42
CA THR A 87 0.31 0.69 -16.06
C THR A 87 0.99 2.06 -15.97
N LYS A 88 1.71 2.48 -17.01
CA LYS A 88 2.35 3.80 -17.04
C LYS A 88 1.31 4.92 -16.94
N ARG A 89 0.19 4.83 -17.66
CA ARG A 89 -0.91 5.81 -17.58
C ARG A 89 -1.45 5.95 -16.15
N LEU A 90 -1.67 4.83 -15.46
CA LEU A 90 -2.07 4.85 -14.04
C LEU A 90 -1.03 5.52 -13.15
N ILE A 91 0.25 5.24 -13.39
CA ILE A 91 1.35 5.75 -12.57
C ILE A 91 1.64 7.23 -12.81
N ASP A 92 1.33 7.75 -14.01
CA ASP A 92 1.53 9.14 -14.38
C ASP A 92 0.66 10.12 -13.57
N PHE A 93 -0.42 9.64 -12.90
CA PHE A 93 -1.18 10.44 -11.94
C PHE A 93 -0.42 10.77 -10.64
N PHE A 94 0.66 10.04 -10.34
CA PHE A 94 1.50 10.28 -9.18
C PHE A 94 2.76 11.02 -9.61
N PRO A 95 3.00 12.26 -9.15
CA PRO A 95 4.26 12.98 -9.41
C PRO A 95 5.49 12.18 -8.96
N PRO A 96 6.63 12.24 -9.68
CA PRO A 96 7.83 11.48 -9.34
C PRO A 96 8.29 11.62 -7.88
N GLU A 97 8.20 12.81 -7.30
CA GLU A 97 8.61 13.13 -5.93
C GLU A 97 7.69 12.50 -4.88
N GLN A 98 6.48 12.12 -5.28
CA GLN A 98 5.43 11.49 -4.46
C GLN A 98 5.37 9.97 -4.69
N ARG A 99 6.34 9.39 -5.41
CA ARG A 99 6.50 7.94 -5.61
C ARG A 99 7.55 7.40 -4.64
N ILE A 100 7.09 6.86 -3.51
CA ILE A 100 7.95 6.27 -2.49
C ILE A 100 8.13 4.79 -2.77
N LEU A 101 9.37 4.40 -3.07
CA LEU A 101 9.77 3.03 -3.36
C LEU A 101 10.39 2.36 -2.12
N GLY A 102 10.52 1.03 -2.14
CA GLY A 102 11.01 0.25 -1.01
C GLY A 102 12.51 0.44 -0.71
N ASP A 103 13.24 1.09 -1.61
CA ASP A 103 14.64 1.49 -1.50
C ASP A 103 14.82 3.02 -1.37
N ASP A 104 13.76 3.75 -1.02
CA ASP A 104 13.85 5.18 -0.72
C ASP A 104 14.74 5.43 0.51
N LEU A 105 15.73 6.32 0.37
CA LEU A 105 16.73 6.61 1.41
C LEU A 105 16.14 7.26 2.66
N ARG A 106 14.95 7.84 2.56
CA ARG A 106 14.23 8.42 3.72
C ARG A 106 13.65 7.34 4.63
N ILE A 107 13.54 6.10 4.17
CA ILE A 107 13.06 4.97 4.97
C ILE A 107 14.26 4.32 5.66
N PRO A 108 14.30 4.28 7.01
CA PRO A 108 15.40 3.64 7.72
C PRO A 108 15.51 2.15 7.38
N LYS A 109 16.74 1.64 7.33
CA LYS A 109 16.97 0.21 7.03
C LYS A 109 16.22 -0.67 8.04
N GLY A 110 15.57 -1.71 7.53
CA GLY A 110 14.75 -2.61 8.35
C GLY A 110 13.34 -2.10 8.66
N ARG A 111 13.02 -0.84 8.34
CA ARG A 111 11.70 -0.24 8.58
C ARG A 111 10.76 -0.32 7.38
N GLY A 112 10.78 -1.47 6.71
CA GLY A 112 9.73 -1.83 5.76
C GLY A 112 8.41 -2.11 6.47
N LYS A 113 7.32 -2.24 5.71
CA LYS A 113 6.01 -2.65 6.25
C LYS A 113 6.19 -3.95 7.08
N PRO A 114 5.66 -4.06 8.31
CA PRO A 114 4.55 -3.28 8.87
C PRO A 114 4.94 -1.95 9.56
N ALA A 115 6.20 -1.51 9.52
CA ALA A 115 6.54 -0.18 10.00
C ALA A 115 5.82 0.92 9.18
N PRO A 116 5.43 2.04 9.80
CA PRO A 116 4.63 3.08 9.16
C PRO A 116 5.43 3.99 8.22
N ASP A 117 6.77 3.89 8.26
CA ASP A 117 7.72 4.84 7.68
C ASP A 117 7.43 5.19 6.22
N ILE A 118 7.10 4.20 5.38
CA ILE A 118 6.80 4.46 3.96
C ILE A 118 5.58 5.36 3.74
N TYR A 119 4.57 5.25 4.61
CA TYR A 119 3.37 6.09 4.55
C TYR A 119 3.65 7.48 5.14
N LEU A 120 4.44 7.56 6.20
CA LEU A 120 4.87 8.84 6.79
C LEU A 120 5.76 9.63 5.81
N VAL A 121 6.67 8.96 5.10
CA VAL A 121 7.49 9.57 4.03
C VAL A 121 6.61 10.02 2.86
N ALA A 122 5.59 9.25 2.49
CA ALA A 122 4.62 9.67 1.47
C ALA A 122 3.85 10.93 1.89
N LEU A 123 3.39 11.00 3.14
CA LEU A 123 2.75 12.18 3.69
C LEU A 123 3.68 13.40 3.71
N GLN A 124 4.94 13.22 4.11
CA GLN A 124 5.95 14.29 4.05
C GLN A 124 6.15 14.80 2.63
N ALA A 125 6.18 13.91 1.63
CA ALA A 125 6.30 14.29 0.23
C ALA A 125 5.08 15.10 -0.26
N LEU A 126 3.86 14.71 0.14
CA LEU A 126 2.64 15.47 -0.15
C LEU A 126 2.67 16.84 0.53
N ASN A 127 3.05 16.89 1.80
CA ASN A 127 3.15 18.13 2.59
C ASN A 127 4.32 19.06 2.18
N SER A 128 5.27 18.55 1.40
CA SER A 128 6.32 19.39 0.80
C SER A 128 5.88 20.04 -0.50
N ALA A 129 4.81 19.52 -1.12
CA ALA A 129 4.25 19.98 -2.38
C ALA A 129 2.98 20.84 -2.22
N VAL A 130 2.57 21.15 -0.98
CA VAL A 130 1.39 21.99 -0.74
C VAL A 130 1.72 23.45 -1.05
N SER A 131 0.78 24.14 -1.69
CA SER A 131 0.94 25.55 -2.05
C SER A 131 0.99 26.44 -0.80
N PHE A 132 1.60 27.62 -0.93
CA PHE A 132 1.62 28.61 0.14
C PHE A 132 0.18 28.96 0.58
N GLY A 133 -0.11 28.75 1.87
CA GLY A 133 -1.44 29.01 2.45
C GLY A 133 -2.40 27.81 2.48
N GLU A 134 -2.07 26.68 1.84
CA GLU A 134 -2.80 25.43 2.07
C GLU A 134 -2.42 24.82 3.43
N LYS A 135 -3.40 24.21 4.12
CA LYS A 135 -3.19 23.53 5.41
C LYS A 135 -2.35 22.25 5.19
N VAL A 136 -1.45 21.98 6.14
CA VAL A 136 -0.73 20.70 6.22
C VAL A 136 -1.72 19.54 6.38
N ILE A 137 -1.54 18.49 5.59
CA ILE A 137 -2.33 17.25 5.64
C ILE A 137 -1.91 16.47 6.89
N LEU A 138 -2.88 16.12 7.73
CA LEU A 138 -2.69 15.27 8.90
C LEU A 138 -2.75 13.78 8.52
N PRO A 139 -2.12 12.88 9.28
CA PRO A 139 -2.27 11.44 9.03
C PRO A 139 -3.73 10.96 9.03
N SER A 140 -4.56 11.52 9.91
CA SER A 140 -6.00 11.23 9.99
C SER A 140 -6.80 11.67 8.76
N GLU A 141 -6.25 12.58 7.95
CA GLU A 141 -6.83 13.07 6.70
C GLU A 141 -6.36 12.21 5.50
N CYS A 142 -5.50 11.21 5.71
CA CYS A 142 -5.01 10.31 4.68
C CYS A 142 -5.87 9.05 4.55
N LEU A 143 -6.07 8.62 3.31
CA LEU A 143 -6.73 7.36 2.96
C LEU A 143 -5.79 6.47 2.15
N VAL A 144 -5.53 5.26 2.65
CA VAL A 144 -4.62 4.30 2.04
C VAL A 144 -5.42 3.18 1.37
N PHE A 145 -5.15 2.89 0.09
CA PHE A 145 -5.63 1.66 -0.55
C PHE A 145 -4.56 0.57 -0.43
N LYS A 146 -4.93 -0.61 0.09
CA LYS A 146 -3.94 -1.68 0.26
C LYS A 146 -4.49 -3.09 0.14
N ASP A 147 -3.67 -4.01 -0.36
CA ASP A 147 -4.00 -5.42 -0.62
C ASP A 147 -3.56 -6.38 0.48
N SER A 148 -2.44 -6.09 1.16
CA SER A 148 -1.85 -6.96 2.18
C SER A 148 -2.13 -6.49 3.61
N LEU A 149 -2.38 -7.43 4.53
CA LEU A 149 -2.55 -7.14 5.97
C LEU A 149 -1.35 -6.40 6.59
N VAL A 150 -0.13 -6.77 6.17
CA VAL A 150 1.11 -6.09 6.60
C VAL A 150 1.10 -4.61 6.21
N GLY A 151 0.51 -4.28 5.06
CA GLY A 151 0.38 -2.90 4.62
C GLY A 151 -0.80 -2.18 5.28
N VAL A 152 -1.89 -2.88 5.57
CA VAL A 152 -3.00 -2.37 6.38
C VAL A 152 -2.48 -1.96 7.76
N GLU A 153 -1.71 -2.82 8.40
CA GLU A 153 -1.11 -2.54 9.70
C GLU A 153 -0.16 -1.34 9.65
N ALA A 154 0.70 -1.25 8.63
CA ALA A 154 1.56 -0.08 8.45
C ALA A 154 0.77 1.23 8.29
N ALA A 155 -0.39 1.21 7.60
CA ALA A 155 -1.24 2.38 7.46
C ALA A 155 -1.89 2.78 8.79
N ARG A 156 -2.37 1.79 9.55
CA ARG A 156 -2.94 2.01 10.90
C ARG A 156 -1.90 2.59 11.84
N ARG A 157 -0.68 2.03 11.88
CA ARG A 157 0.45 2.56 12.67
C ARG A 157 0.88 3.97 12.24
N ALA A 158 0.64 4.34 10.99
CA ALA A 158 0.87 5.70 10.51
C ALA A 158 -0.24 6.67 10.94
N GLY A 159 -1.31 6.20 11.60
CA GLY A 159 -2.47 7.02 11.97
C GLY A 159 -3.34 7.40 10.77
N MET A 160 -3.41 6.53 9.75
CA MET A 160 -4.16 6.77 8.52
C MET A 160 -5.35 5.84 8.39
N ARG A 161 -6.40 6.30 7.67
CA ARG A 161 -7.53 5.44 7.28
C ARG A 161 -7.08 4.48 6.18
N VAL A 162 -7.67 3.29 6.13
CA VAL A 162 -7.28 2.27 5.15
C VAL A 162 -8.48 1.56 4.54
N VAL A 163 -8.46 1.43 3.21
CA VAL A 163 -9.33 0.56 2.43
C VAL A 163 -8.54 -0.68 2.06
N TRP A 164 -8.89 -1.81 2.66
CA TRP A 164 -8.34 -3.11 2.35
C TRP A 164 -9.04 -3.71 1.12
N VAL A 165 -8.25 -4.01 0.09
CA VAL A 165 -8.68 -4.59 -1.20
C VAL A 165 -7.94 -5.92 -1.40
N PRO A 166 -8.31 -6.98 -0.64
CA PRO A 166 -7.60 -8.25 -0.68
C PRO A 166 -7.82 -9.00 -1.99
N HIS A 167 -6.84 -9.84 -2.33
CA HIS A 167 -7.08 -10.92 -3.29
C HIS A 167 -8.20 -11.85 -2.77
N PRO A 168 -9.08 -12.39 -3.63
CA PRO A 168 -10.16 -13.29 -3.20
C PRO A 168 -9.70 -14.46 -2.33
N ASP A 169 -8.57 -15.10 -2.70
CA ASP A 169 -8.01 -16.20 -1.92
C ASP A 169 -7.55 -15.76 -0.53
N LEU A 170 -6.94 -14.57 -0.42
CA LEU A 170 -6.57 -14.02 0.89
C LEU A 170 -7.82 -13.73 1.72
N LEU A 171 -8.88 -13.20 1.10
CA LEU A 171 -10.13 -12.95 1.81
C LEU A 171 -10.76 -14.26 2.32
N ALA A 172 -10.68 -15.35 1.54
CA ALA A 172 -11.18 -16.67 1.92
C ALA A 172 -10.51 -17.22 3.18
N GLU A 173 -9.19 -17.09 3.28
CA GLU A 173 -8.41 -17.55 4.45
C GLU A 173 -8.78 -16.82 5.76
N TYR A 174 -9.34 -15.61 5.67
CA TYR A 174 -9.67 -14.77 6.83
C TYR A 174 -11.17 -14.58 7.05
N GLN A 175 -12.04 -15.36 6.39
CA GLN A 175 -13.51 -15.19 6.52
C GLN A 175 -14.00 -15.26 7.97
N ASP A 176 -13.43 -16.16 8.78
CA ASP A 176 -13.81 -16.34 10.19
C ASP A 176 -13.11 -15.35 11.15
N GLN A 177 -12.07 -14.66 10.70
CA GLN A 177 -11.22 -13.78 11.52
C GLN A 177 -11.09 -12.36 10.96
N GLN A 178 -11.97 -11.97 10.05
CA GLN A 178 -11.83 -10.71 9.29
C GLN A 178 -11.75 -9.48 10.22
N LYS A 179 -12.57 -9.46 11.28
CA LYS A 179 -12.55 -8.39 12.29
C LYS A 179 -11.26 -8.36 13.09
N ASP A 180 -10.74 -9.53 13.50
CA ASP A 180 -9.49 -9.60 14.28
C ASP A 180 -8.25 -9.30 13.43
N ALA A 181 -8.28 -9.68 12.14
CA ALA A 181 -7.22 -9.38 11.18
C ALA A 181 -7.15 -7.88 10.85
N LEU A 182 -8.29 -7.19 10.77
CA LEU A 182 -8.38 -5.75 10.54
C LEU A 182 -8.16 -4.92 11.81
N ALA A 183 -8.52 -5.46 12.98
CA ALA A 183 -8.21 -4.89 14.30
C ALA A 183 -6.78 -5.21 14.78
N THR A 184 -6.00 -5.94 13.97
CA THR A 184 -4.64 -6.39 14.26
C THR A 184 -4.48 -7.12 15.61
N ARG A 185 -5.57 -7.72 16.14
CA ARG A 185 -5.54 -8.52 17.38
C ARG A 185 -4.88 -9.88 17.20
N THR A 186 -4.57 -10.25 15.95
CA THR A 186 -4.04 -11.58 15.62
C THR A 186 -2.59 -11.78 16.07
N GLY A 187 -1.86 -10.74 16.50
CA GLY A 187 -0.48 -10.89 17.00
C GLY A 187 0.52 -11.43 15.97
N VAL A 188 0.13 -11.49 14.69
CA VAL A 188 0.87 -12.20 13.62
C VAL A 188 2.18 -11.50 13.23
N PHE A 189 2.31 -10.19 13.50
CA PHE A 189 3.48 -9.41 13.13
C PHE A 189 4.11 -8.73 14.35
N GLN A 190 5.00 -9.43 15.05
CA GLN A 190 5.90 -8.84 16.02
C GLN A 190 6.95 -7.99 15.29
N ALA A 191 6.68 -6.70 15.11
CA ALA A 191 7.76 -5.75 14.90
C ALA A 191 8.36 -5.43 16.27
N GLY A 192 9.69 -5.49 16.40
CA GLY A 192 10.42 -5.26 17.66
C GLY A 192 10.39 -3.83 18.20
N ASP A 193 9.36 -3.05 17.86
CA ASP A 193 9.08 -1.77 18.51
C ASP A 193 7.92 -1.99 19.48
N GLU A 194 8.06 -1.48 20.71
CA GLU A 194 7.01 -1.42 21.73
C GLU A 194 5.87 -0.47 21.30
N TRP A 195 5.26 -0.72 20.15
CA TRP A 195 4.03 -0.04 19.75
C TRP A 195 2.85 -0.80 20.36
N GLN A 196 2.27 -0.22 21.41
CA GLN A 196 0.98 -0.68 21.89
C GLN A 196 -0.09 -0.29 20.86
N PRO A 197 -1.00 -1.20 20.48
CA PRO A 197 -2.12 -0.88 19.62
C PRO A 197 -2.84 0.34 20.18
N GLY A 198 -2.70 1.48 19.51
CA GLY A 198 -3.58 2.61 19.80
C GLY A 198 -5.01 2.15 19.58
N GLU A 199 -5.92 2.54 20.47
CA GLU A 199 -7.38 2.39 20.28
C GLU A 199 -7.81 3.24 19.08
N MET A 200 -7.40 2.87 17.87
CA MET A 200 -8.04 3.41 16.67
C MET A 200 -9.38 2.71 16.54
N ALA A 201 -10.44 3.51 16.46
CA ALA A 201 -11.79 3.03 16.32
C ALA A 201 -11.92 2.04 15.15
N ASP A 202 -12.74 1.01 15.34
CA ASP A 202 -12.93 -0.11 14.41
C ASP A 202 -13.40 0.34 13.01
N ASP A 203 -13.85 1.60 12.85
CA ASP A 203 -14.32 2.22 11.62
C ASP A 203 -13.22 2.80 10.71
N TRP A 204 -11.94 2.78 11.13
CA TRP A 204 -10.81 3.30 10.34
C TRP A 204 -10.29 2.35 9.25
N SER A 205 -10.82 1.13 9.21
CA SER A 205 -10.54 0.14 8.17
C SER A 205 -11.83 -0.30 7.48
N GLU A 206 -11.88 -0.16 6.16
CA GLU A 206 -12.94 -0.73 5.31
C GLU A 206 -12.39 -1.88 4.48
N THR A 207 -13.21 -2.88 4.17
CA THR A 207 -12.87 -3.89 3.16
C THR A 207 -13.79 -3.76 1.95
N ILE A 208 -13.20 -3.63 0.76
CA ILE A 208 -13.94 -3.74 -0.52
C ILE A 208 -13.35 -4.86 -1.37
N ARG A 209 -14.19 -5.57 -2.12
CA ARG A 209 -13.74 -6.70 -2.96
C ARG A 209 -13.16 -6.25 -4.31
N ILE A 210 -13.69 -5.16 -4.84
CA ILE A 210 -13.26 -4.57 -6.12
C ILE A 210 -13.24 -3.05 -5.97
N LEU A 211 -12.33 -2.38 -6.68
CA LEU A 211 -12.13 -0.92 -6.58
C LEU A 211 -13.32 -0.11 -7.08
N GLU A 212 -14.13 -0.69 -7.97
CA GLU A 212 -15.34 -0.07 -8.52
C GLU A 212 -16.46 0.12 -7.47
N HIS A 213 -16.37 -0.57 -6.33
CA HIS A 213 -17.30 -0.43 -5.20
C HIS A 213 -16.84 0.60 -4.16
N PHE A 214 -15.80 1.38 -4.44
CA PHE A 214 -15.34 2.40 -3.50
C PHE A 214 -16.40 3.52 -3.36
N ASP A 215 -16.87 3.73 -2.13
CA ASP A 215 -17.85 4.75 -1.78
C ASP A 215 -17.15 6.08 -1.46
N TYR A 216 -17.19 7.01 -2.40
CA TYR A 216 -16.57 8.33 -2.24
C TYR A 216 -17.23 9.18 -1.13
N GLU A 217 -18.56 9.08 -0.98
CA GLU A 217 -19.33 9.91 -0.03
C GLU A 217 -18.99 9.54 1.41
N ARG A 218 -18.79 8.25 1.69
CA ARG A 218 -18.33 7.76 3.00
C ARG A 218 -17.02 8.38 3.47
N TYR A 219 -16.18 8.83 2.54
CA TYR A 219 -14.90 9.46 2.84
C TYR A 219 -14.93 10.97 2.68
N ALA A 220 -16.11 11.58 2.49
CA ALA A 220 -16.28 13.00 2.22
C ALA A 220 -15.45 13.45 1.00
N ILE A 221 -15.40 12.61 -0.04
CA ILE A 221 -14.70 12.88 -1.29
C ILE A 221 -15.72 13.37 -2.32
N ASP A 222 -15.52 14.60 -2.78
CA ASP A 222 -16.38 15.25 -3.77
C ASP A 222 -15.78 15.13 -5.18
N LEU A 223 -16.59 14.59 -6.10
CA LEU A 223 -16.25 14.44 -7.52
C LEU A 223 -16.86 15.53 -8.42
N SER A 224 -17.68 16.44 -7.87
CA SER A 224 -18.43 17.44 -8.63
C SER A 224 -17.57 18.62 -9.07
N VAL A 225 -16.71 18.40 -10.07
CA VAL A 225 -16.01 19.46 -10.83
C VAL A 225 -15.89 19.10 -12.31
#